data_AF-A0A538P0J1-F1
#
_entry.id   AF-A0A538P0J1-F1
#
_cell.length_a   1.000
_cell.length_b   1.000
_cell.length_c   1.000
_cell.angle_alpha   90.00
_cell.angle_beta   90.00
_cell.angle_gamma   90.00
#
_symmetry.space_group_name_H-M   'P 1'
#
loop_
_entity.id
_entity.type
_entity.pdbx_description
1 polymer ?
#
loop_
_entity_poly.entity_id
_entity_poly.type
_entity_poly.pdbx_seq_one_letter_code
_entity_poly.pdbx_strand_id
1 'polypeptide(L)'
;MDYRGKRVLFRAHVPILNVKYNSDACGPYRDWQNEEGMIQANGTDVAPGFRLCPTPAQTILESGSDTGNFLGTAIYVQGQEVVLVSEMEAGWYRYVSEWRLHANGTIRPRFGFSAVSSSCVCNVHHHHAYWRLDFDIRTAGNNRVREFNNPPLVGSSNWHNKNYEIRRPRDPARNRKWRVENTATGQGYDIIPGADDGVATTSPDWPFPSGDVWIVRYRGSEIDDGVVAVGPPYEAGLDTWVNGESIQNKDVVIWYGAHFTHDVAHEPAGSHGHIVGPTLKPVNW
;
A
#
# COMPACT_ATOMS: atom_id res chain seq x y z
N MET A 1 10.21 11.60 -1.82
CA MET A 1 10.91 10.72 -2.77
C MET A 1 11.14 11.44 -4.08
N ASP A 2 12.38 11.49 -4.54
CA ASP A 2 12.79 12.16 -5.78
C ASP A 2 13.40 11.13 -6.74
N TYR A 3 13.11 11.27 -8.04
CA TYR A 3 13.72 10.46 -9.10
C TYR A 3 14.39 11.37 -10.13
N ARG A 4 15.71 11.17 -10.34
CA ARG A 4 16.57 12.03 -11.18
C ARG A 4 16.49 13.51 -10.79
N GLY A 5 16.53 13.80 -9.49
CA GLY A 5 16.52 15.16 -8.94
C GLY A 5 15.16 15.88 -9.07
N LYS A 6 14.09 15.16 -9.39
CA LYS A 6 12.73 15.70 -9.54
C LYS A 6 11.80 15.01 -8.54
N ARG A 7 10.97 15.78 -7.82
CA ARG A 7 10.01 15.27 -6.85
C ARG A 7 8.94 14.39 -7.51
N VAL A 8 8.66 13.24 -6.88
CA VAL A 8 7.55 12.32 -7.23
C VAL A 8 6.49 12.30 -6.13
N LEU A 9 6.90 11.95 -4.90
CA LEU A 9 6.03 11.85 -3.73
C LEU A 9 6.55 12.76 -2.63
N PHE A 10 5.70 13.59 -2.02
CA PHE A 10 6.05 14.33 -0.80
C PHE A 10 6.28 13.37 0.37
N ARG A 11 5.29 12.48 0.57
CA ARG A 11 5.23 11.48 1.64
C ARG A 11 4.50 10.24 1.14
N ALA A 12 4.96 9.07 1.58
CA ALA A 12 4.29 7.82 1.28
C ALA A 12 4.47 6.84 2.46
N HIS A 13 3.37 6.24 2.93
CA HIS A 13 3.35 5.32 4.06
C HIS A 13 2.04 4.49 4.08
N VAL A 14 1.95 3.48 4.96
CA VAL A 14 0.74 2.67 5.19
C VAL A 14 0.23 2.97 6.60
N PRO A 15 -0.61 3.99 6.81
CA PRO A 15 -1.05 4.35 8.16
C PRO A 15 -2.22 3.50 8.68
N ILE A 16 -2.91 2.78 7.80
CA ILE A 16 -4.13 2.04 8.15
C ILE A 16 -3.96 0.58 7.76
N LEU A 17 -4.17 -0.30 8.73
CA LEU A 17 -4.12 -1.74 8.59
C LEU A 17 -5.27 -2.37 9.39
N ASN A 18 -6.16 -3.05 8.69
CA ASN A 18 -7.37 -3.61 9.29
C ASN A 18 -7.44 -5.09 8.97
N VAL A 19 -7.97 -5.88 9.90
CA VAL A 19 -8.24 -7.29 9.67
C VAL A 19 -9.62 -7.66 10.17
N LYS A 20 -10.34 -8.48 9.41
CA LYS A 20 -11.63 -9.04 9.83
C LYS A 20 -11.63 -10.55 9.69
N TYR A 21 -11.98 -11.21 10.79
CA TYR A 21 -12.20 -12.64 10.82
C TYR A 21 -13.63 -12.98 10.40
N ASN A 22 -13.80 -14.10 9.72
CA ASN A 22 -15.14 -14.64 9.50
C ASN A 22 -15.85 -14.89 10.83
N SER A 23 -17.11 -14.44 10.93
CA SER A 23 -17.92 -14.51 12.15
C SER A 23 -17.24 -13.92 13.40
N ASP A 24 -16.32 -12.98 13.20
CA ASP A 24 -15.60 -12.29 14.28
C ASP A 24 -14.86 -13.25 15.24
N ALA A 25 -14.41 -14.40 14.73
CA ALA A 25 -13.86 -15.50 15.53
C ALA A 25 -12.63 -15.10 16.39
N CYS A 26 -11.84 -14.15 15.91
CA CYS A 26 -10.63 -13.66 16.55
C CYS A 26 -10.39 -12.17 16.24
N GLY A 27 -11.43 -11.38 16.00
CA GLY A 27 -11.34 -9.99 15.54
C GLY A 27 -12.72 -9.51 15.11
N PRO A 28 -12.90 -8.32 14.53
CA PRO A 28 -11.93 -7.54 13.76
C PRO A 28 -10.90 -6.79 14.60
N TYR A 29 -9.83 -6.33 13.96
CA TYR A 29 -8.83 -5.45 14.54
C TYR A 29 -8.44 -4.29 13.63
N ARG A 30 -7.98 -3.24 14.30
CA ARG A 30 -7.19 -2.15 13.75
C ARG A 30 -5.75 -2.36 14.18
N ASP A 31 -4.97 -3.11 13.41
CA ASP A 31 -3.67 -3.56 13.88
C ASP A 31 -2.69 -2.40 14.00
N TRP A 32 -1.90 -2.43 15.08
CA TRP A 32 -0.86 -1.44 15.31
C TRP A 32 0.32 -1.70 14.38
N GLN A 33 1.08 -0.63 14.13
CA GLN A 33 2.27 -0.65 13.28
C GLN A 33 3.44 0.07 13.99
N ASN A 34 3.44 0.06 15.33
CA ASN A 34 4.44 0.73 16.17
C ASN A 34 5.32 -0.26 16.96
N GLU A 35 5.29 -1.54 16.61
CA GLU A 35 6.12 -2.60 17.19
C GLU A 35 6.90 -3.28 16.07
N GLU A 36 8.24 -3.24 16.16
CA GLU A 36 9.14 -3.79 15.14
C GLU A 36 9.29 -5.30 15.30
N GLY A 37 9.23 -6.03 14.20
CA GLY A 37 9.51 -7.47 14.12
C GLY A 37 10.97 -7.74 13.75
N MET A 38 11.49 -8.88 14.19
CA MET A 38 12.88 -9.29 13.95
C MET A 38 13.09 -9.76 12.52
N ILE A 39 14.05 -9.16 11.81
CA ILE A 39 14.48 -9.61 10.47
C ILE A 39 15.92 -10.14 10.51
N GLN A 40 16.23 -11.07 9.62
CA GLN A 40 17.60 -11.53 9.40
C GLN A 40 18.29 -10.57 8.41
N ALA A 41 19.11 -9.65 8.94
CA ALA A 41 19.79 -8.62 8.18
C ALA A 41 21.27 -8.52 8.60
N ASN A 42 22.14 -9.12 7.79
CA ASN A 42 23.59 -9.04 7.98
C ASN A 42 24.13 -7.85 7.20
N GLY A 43 24.79 -6.91 7.87
CA GLY A 43 25.21 -5.68 7.24
C GLY A 43 25.91 -4.72 8.20
N THR A 44 26.01 -3.47 7.79
CA THR A 44 26.55 -2.38 8.61
C THR A 44 25.45 -1.38 8.91
N ASP A 45 25.31 -0.99 10.17
CA ASP A 45 24.38 0.07 10.56
C ASP A 45 24.87 1.40 10.00
N VAL A 46 24.01 2.10 9.27
CA VAL A 46 24.34 3.36 8.57
C VAL A 46 23.62 4.56 9.14
N ALA A 47 22.55 4.33 9.91
CA ALA A 47 21.82 5.31 10.69
C ALA A 47 21.01 4.58 11.79
N PRO A 48 20.50 5.28 12.82
CA PRO A 48 19.62 4.66 13.81
C PRO A 48 18.43 3.96 13.14
N GLY A 49 18.28 2.65 13.37
CA GLY A 49 17.22 1.83 12.78
C GLY A 49 17.42 1.47 11.29
N PHE A 50 18.57 1.77 10.69
CA PHE A 50 18.85 1.45 9.28
C PHE A 50 20.15 0.66 9.10
N ARG A 51 20.06 -0.50 8.45
CA ARG A 51 21.19 -1.38 8.16
C ARG A 51 21.37 -1.60 6.66
N LEU A 52 22.55 -1.27 6.15
CA LEU A 52 22.93 -1.55 4.76
C LEU A 52 23.49 -2.99 4.67
N CYS A 53 22.82 -3.84 3.89
CA CYS A 53 23.14 -5.25 3.74
C CYS A 53 23.76 -5.52 2.34
N PRO A 54 24.85 -6.31 2.24
CA PRO A 54 25.45 -6.69 0.96
C PRO A 54 24.65 -7.79 0.23
N THR A 55 23.74 -8.47 0.93
CA THR A 55 22.81 -9.47 0.40
C THR A 55 21.39 -9.14 0.87
N PRO A 56 20.34 -9.66 0.20
CA PRO A 56 18.96 -9.50 0.66
C PRO A 56 18.79 -9.91 2.13
N ALA A 57 18.08 -9.06 2.89
CA ALA A 57 17.57 -9.43 4.20
C ALA A 57 16.41 -10.43 4.05
N GLN A 58 16.14 -11.19 5.09
CA GLN A 58 15.02 -12.13 5.13
C GLN A 58 14.09 -11.75 6.28
N THR A 59 12.81 -11.66 5.95
CA THR A 59 11.69 -11.52 6.88
C THR A 59 11.15 -12.92 7.19
N ILE A 60 10.06 -13.00 7.95
CA ILE A 60 9.33 -14.26 8.12
C ILE A 60 8.83 -14.82 6.78
N LEU A 61 8.59 -13.98 5.76
CA LEU A 61 8.11 -14.44 4.44
C LEU A 61 9.14 -15.30 3.70
N GLU A 62 10.44 -14.98 3.83
CA GLU A 62 11.50 -15.75 3.20
C GLU A 62 12.03 -16.86 4.11
N SER A 63 12.08 -16.63 5.41
CA SER A 63 12.75 -17.53 6.36
C SER A 63 11.81 -18.50 7.08
N GLY A 64 10.52 -18.16 7.18
CA GLY A 64 9.57 -18.83 8.08
C GLY A 64 9.93 -18.70 9.57
N SER A 65 10.84 -17.79 9.93
CA SER A 65 11.36 -17.63 11.29
C SER A 65 11.11 -16.22 11.83
N ASP A 66 10.72 -16.16 13.10
CA ASP A 66 10.45 -14.92 13.86
C ASP A 66 11.58 -14.57 14.84
N THR A 67 12.81 -14.99 14.54
CA THR A 67 13.95 -14.82 15.49
C THR A 67 14.91 -13.71 15.06
N GLY A 68 15.24 -13.66 13.76
CA GLY A 68 16.07 -12.63 13.14
C GLY A 68 17.37 -12.25 13.89
N ASN A 69 17.98 -11.14 13.48
CA ASN A 69 19.12 -10.54 14.20
C ASN A 69 19.13 -9.01 14.17
N PHE A 70 18.03 -8.38 13.76
CA PHE A 70 17.92 -6.95 13.59
C PHE A 70 16.47 -6.46 13.75
N LEU A 71 16.30 -5.34 14.46
CA LEU A 71 15.09 -4.54 14.49
C LEU A 71 15.34 -3.25 13.72
N GLY A 72 14.44 -2.92 12.80
CA GLY A 72 14.51 -1.72 11.96
C GLY A 72 14.38 -2.02 10.47
N THR A 73 14.92 -1.12 9.64
CA THR A 73 14.85 -1.20 8.18
C THR A 73 16.17 -1.67 7.59
N ALA A 74 16.15 -2.82 6.91
CA ALA A 74 17.27 -3.27 6.08
C ALA A 74 17.20 -2.62 4.69
N ILE A 75 18.36 -2.22 4.17
CA ILE A 75 18.54 -1.64 2.84
C ILE A 75 19.49 -2.54 2.06
N TYR A 76 19.11 -3.00 0.87
CA TYR A 76 19.97 -3.78 -0.01
C TYR A 76 19.64 -3.55 -1.48
N VAL A 77 20.51 -4.03 -2.37
CA VAL A 77 20.26 -4.04 -3.81
C VAL A 77 19.85 -5.43 -4.25
N GLN A 78 18.75 -5.54 -4.99
CA GLN A 78 18.31 -6.76 -5.65
C GLN A 78 18.04 -6.47 -7.13
N GLY A 79 18.88 -7.01 -8.01
CA GLY A 79 18.84 -6.67 -9.43
C GLY A 79 19.08 -5.18 -9.68
N GLN A 80 18.09 -4.48 -10.23
CA GLN A 80 18.15 -3.03 -10.49
C GLN A 80 17.37 -2.20 -9.47
N GLU A 81 17.01 -2.80 -8.33
CA GLU A 81 16.20 -2.16 -7.30
C GLU A 81 17.01 -1.98 -6.01
N VAL A 82 16.89 -0.80 -5.41
CA VAL A 82 17.17 -0.65 -3.97
C VAL A 82 15.91 -1.07 -3.23
N VAL A 83 16.04 -1.97 -2.28
CA VAL A 83 14.94 -2.47 -1.45
C VAL A 83 15.15 -1.95 -0.04
N LEU A 84 14.12 -1.33 0.52
CA LEU A 84 14.02 -1.01 1.93
C LEU A 84 12.95 -1.93 2.51
N VAL A 85 13.29 -2.74 3.51
CA VAL A 85 12.35 -3.69 4.12
C VAL A 85 12.42 -3.62 5.63
N SER A 86 11.25 -3.67 6.27
CA SER A 86 11.10 -3.84 7.71
C SER A 86 9.95 -4.81 7.98
N GLU A 87 10.00 -5.48 9.13
CA GLU A 87 8.91 -6.27 9.66
C GLU A 87 8.32 -5.57 10.87
N MET A 88 7.01 -5.67 11.04
CA MET A 88 6.25 -5.17 12.19
C MET A 88 5.44 -6.33 12.76
N GLU A 89 5.23 -6.34 14.06
CA GLU A 89 4.39 -7.33 14.71
C GLU A 89 3.16 -6.71 15.36
N ALA A 90 2.02 -7.40 15.23
CA ALA A 90 0.79 -7.07 15.93
C ALA A 90 0.17 -8.37 16.46
N GLY A 91 0.43 -8.67 17.73
CA GLY A 91 0.07 -9.95 18.32
C GLY A 91 0.73 -11.11 17.56
N TRP A 92 -0.08 -11.99 16.96
CA TRP A 92 0.43 -13.12 16.17
C TRP A 92 0.81 -12.75 14.73
N TYR A 93 0.43 -11.57 14.24
CA TYR A 93 0.73 -11.17 12.87
C TYR A 93 2.14 -10.64 12.71
N ARG A 94 2.70 -10.89 11.52
CA ARG A 94 3.95 -10.33 11.04
C ARG A 94 3.68 -9.64 9.70
N TYR A 95 3.85 -8.33 9.70
CA TYR A 95 3.57 -7.46 8.58
C TYR A 95 4.87 -6.92 8.00
N VAL A 96 5.10 -7.18 6.71
CA VAL A 96 6.33 -6.77 6.04
C VAL A 96 6.06 -5.52 5.22
N SER A 97 6.68 -4.40 5.59
CA SER A 97 6.66 -3.20 4.77
C SER A 97 7.89 -3.18 3.88
N GLU A 98 7.69 -3.13 2.57
CA GLU A 98 8.78 -3.11 1.61
C GLU A 98 8.59 -2.01 0.56
N TRP A 99 9.66 -1.25 0.31
CA TRP A 99 9.73 -0.26 -0.75
C TRP A 99 10.84 -0.64 -1.72
N ARG A 100 10.45 -1.05 -2.94
CA ARG A 100 11.42 -1.33 -4.01
C ARG A 100 11.51 -0.15 -4.98
N LEU A 101 12.71 0.41 -5.09
CA LEU A 101 13.02 1.59 -5.89
C LEU A 101 13.90 1.16 -7.07
N HIS A 102 13.29 1.00 -8.24
CA HIS A 102 14.01 0.56 -9.44
C HIS A 102 14.77 1.72 -10.10
N ALA A 103 15.94 1.42 -10.67
CA ALA A 103 16.78 2.37 -11.40
C ALA A 103 16.07 3.08 -12.59
N ASN A 104 14.94 2.55 -13.08
CA ASN A 104 14.16 3.14 -14.16
C ASN A 104 13.08 4.12 -13.66
N GLY A 105 12.99 4.33 -12.34
CA GLY A 105 12.02 5.19 -11.68
C GLY A 105 10.74 4.49 -11.25
N THR A 106 10.57 3.19 -11.54
CA THR A 106 9.45 2.41 -11.02
C THR A 106 9.57 2.26 -9.51
N ILE A 107 8.50 2.58 -8.79
CA ILE A 107 8.41 2.43 -7.33
C ILE A 107 7.37 1.36 -7.02
N ARG A 108 7.71 0.41 -6.16
CA ARG A 108 6.84 -0.68 -5.74
C ARG A 108 6.72 -0.69 -4.22
N PRO A 109 5.71 0.00 -3.66
CA PRO A 109 5.27 -0.27 -2.29
C PRO A 109 4.69 -1.68 -2.21
N ARG A 110 5.15 -2.47 -1.26
CA ARG A 110 4.70 -3.83 -1.02
C ARG A 110 4.37 -3.98 0.47
N PHE A 111 3.29 -4.71 0.73
CA PHE A 111 2.87 -5.05 2.07
C PHE A 111 2.66 -6.56 2.12
N GLY A 112 3.44 -7.21 2.97
CA GLY A 112 3.42 -8.65 3.16
C GLY A 112 2.66 -9.03 4.42
N PHE A 113 1.95 -10.15 4.35
CA PHE A 113 1.18 -10.71 5.45
C PHE A 113 1.71 -12.10 5.80
N SER A 114 2.09 -12.30 7.05
CA SER A 114 2.41 -13.60 7.63
C SER A 114 2.04 -13.61 9.11
N ALA A 115 2.37 -14.69 9.81
CA ALA A 115 2.09 -14.81 11.23
C ALA A 115 2.96 -15.89 11.90
N VAL A 116 3.08 -15.79 13.22
CA VAL A 116 3.53 -16.91 14.06
C VAL A 116 2.37 -17.87 14.33
N SER A 117 2.69 -19.05 14.87
CA SER A 117 1.67 -20.05 15.20
C SER A 117 0.68 -19.51 16.24
N SER A 118 -0.61 -19.54 15.88
CA SER A 118 -1.73 -19.14 16.73
C SER A 118 -2.99 -19.89 16.30
N SER A 119 -3.88 -20.23 17.22
CA SER A 119 -5.19 -20.81 16.85
C SER A 119 -6.04 -19.82 16.05
N CYS A 120 -5.79 -18.51 16.19
CA CYS A 120 -6.55 -17.50 15.49
C CYS A 120 -6.25 -17.48 14.00
N VAL A 121 -4.99 -17.58 13.58
CA VAL A 121 -4.60 -17.49 12.15
C VAL A 121 -5.15 -18.64 11.30
N CYS A 122 -5.60 -19.73 11.92
CA CYS A 122 -6.28 -20.84 11.27
C CYS A 122 -7.72 -20.52 10.84
N ASN A 123 -8.35 -19.50 11.42
CA ASN A 123 -9.67 -19.05 10.98
C ASN A 123 -9.51 -18.20 9.71
N VAL A 124 -10.43 -18.33 8.75
CA VAL A 124 -10.43 -17.48 7.56
C VAL A 124 -10.58 -16.01 7.95
N HIS A 125 -9.72 -15.16 7.39
CA HIS A 125 -9.69 -13.74 7.69
C HIS A 125 -9.18 -12.89 6.52
N HIS A 126 -9.49 -11.60 6.58
CA HIS A 126 -9.33 -10.66 5.48
C HIS A 126 -8.50 -9.47 5.95
N HIS A 127 -7.37 -9.25 5.29
CA HIS A 127 -6.44 -8.16 5.57
C HIS A 127 -6.65 -7.00 4.60
N HIS A 128 -6.58 -5.78 5.11
CA HIS A 128 -6.70 -4.56 4.32
C HIS A 128 -5.63 -3.55 4.71
N ALA A 129 -4.66 -3.35 3.82
CA ALA A 129 -3.61 -2.33 3.97
C ALA A 129 -3.96 -1.12 3.10
N TYR A 130 -3.89 0.08 3.66
CA TYR A 130 -4.15 1.31 2.91
C TYR A 130 -2.91 2.19 2.89
N TRP A 131 -2.34 2.38 1.70
CA TRP A 131 -1.29 3.37 1.47
C TRP A 131 -1.88 4.76 1.36
N ARG A 132 -1.18 5.74 1.94
CA ARG A 132 -1.33 7.16 1.62
C ARG A 132 -0.19 7.57 0.70
N LEU A 133 -0.50 8.01 -0.52
CA LEU A 133 0.47 8.43 -1.53
C LEU A 133 0.27 9.91 -1.87
N ASP A 134 1.15 10.74 -1.34
CA ASP A 134 1.11 12.20 -1.48
C ASP A 134 1.92 12.64 -2.71
N PHE A 135 1.24 12.89 -3.82
CA PHE A 135 1.92 13.11 -5.11
C PHE A 135 2.24 14.59 -5.34
N ASP A 136 3.54 14.88 -5.29
CA ASP A 136 4.12 16.16 -5.68
C ASP A 136 4.84 16.02 -7.03
N ILE A 137 4.15 15.64 -8.10
CA ILE A 137 4.82 15.48 -9.40
C ILE A 137 5.41 16.83 -9.81
N ARG A 138 6.74 16.96 -9.69
CA ARG A 138 7.51 18.23 -9.77
C ARG A 138 7.20 19.23 -8.67
N THR A 139 5.94 19.48 -8.37
CA THR A 139 5.44 20.45 -7.39
C THR A 139 4.16 19.92 -6.74
N ALA A 140 3.81 20.47 -5.56
CA ALA A 140 2.50 20.23 -4.94
C ALA A 140 1.34 20.72 -5.82
N GLY A 141 1.50 21.83 -6.55
CA GLY A 141 0.49 22.32 -7.50
C GLY A 141 0.55 21.64 -8.87
N ASN A 142 -0.45 21.94 -9.71
CA ASN A 142 -0.54 21.50 -11.11
C ASN A 142 -0.68 19.98 -11.32
N ASN A 143 -1.03 19.22 -10.29
CA ASN A 143 -1.30 17.79 -10.45
C ASN A 143 -2.74 17.56 -10.92
N ARG A 144 -2.88 16.64 -11.89
CA ARG A 144 -4.15 16.17 -12.43
C ARG A 144 -4.20 14.66 -12.30
N VAL A 145 -5.34 14.16 -11.82
CA VAL A 145 -5.59 12.73 -11.74
C VAL A 145 -6.46 12.27 -12.91
N ARG A 146 -6.06 11.18 -13.56
CA ARG A 146 -6.80 10.54 -14.65
C ARG A 146 -7.02 9.07 -14.35
N GLU A 147 -8.14 8.53 -14.80
CA GLU A 147 -8.46 7.11 -14.72
C GLU A 147 -8.48 6.50 -16.11
N PHE A 148 -7.80 5.38 -16.25
CA PHE A 148 -7.83 4.55 -17.43
C PHE A 148 -8.88 3.44 -17.28
N ASN A 149 -9.62 3.14 -18.34
CA ASN A 149 -10.42 1.92 -18.47
C ASN A 149 -10.34 1.42 -19.93
N ASN A 150 -10.33 0.11 -20.12
CA ASN A 150 -10.41 -0.53 -21.44
C ASN A 150 -11.41 -1.70 -21.38
N PRO A 151 -12.58 -1.62 -22.04
CA PRO A 151 -13.04 -0.54 -22.92
C PRO A 151 -13.28 0.81 -22.19
N PRO A 152 -13.34 1.95 -22.91
CA PRO A 152 -13.56 3.26 -22.31
C PRO A 152 -14.92 3.33 -21.63
N LEU A 153 -15.03 4.10 -20.54
CA LEU A 153 -16.31 4.25 -19.82
C LEU A 153 -17.29 5.14 -20.59
N VAL A 154 -16.80 6.21 -21.21
CA VAL A 154 -17.60 7.17 -21.96
C VAL A 154 -16.80 7.68 -23.16
N GLY A 155 -17.43 7.79 -24.32
CA GLY A 155 -16.75 8.26 -25.54
C GLY A 155 -15.66 7.30 -26.02
N SER A 156 -14.67 7.82 -26.75
CA SER A 156 -13.65 7.02 -27.43
C SER A 156 -12.28 6.96 -26.72
N SER A 157 -12.07 7.77 -25.68
CA SER A 157 -10.79 7.79 -24.96
C SER A 157 -10.82 6.85 -23.77
N ASN A 158 -9.81 6.01 -23.62
CA ASN A 158 -9.64 5.18 -22.42
C ASN A 158 -9.29 6.00 -21.16
N TRP A 159 -8.86 7.25 -21.30
CA TRP A 159 -8.42 8.10 -20.19
C TRP A 159 -9.38 9.24 -19.90
N HIS A 160 -9.88 9.31 -18.66
CA HIS A 160 -10.80 10.36 -18.21
C HIS A 160 -10.26 11.10 -17.00
N ASN A 161 -10.45 12.42 -16.96
CA ASN A 161 -10.04 13.23 -15.82
C ASN A 161 -10.94 12.99 -14.61
N LYS A 162 -10.36 13.04 -13.41
CA LYS A 162 -11.07 13.15 -12.14
C LYS A 162 -10.84 14.57 -11.62
N ASN A 163 -11.92 15.34 -11.51
CA ASN A 163 -11.86 16.78 -11.23
C ASN A 163 -12.26 17.13 -9.79
N TYR A 164 -12.95 16.21 -9.12
CA TYR A 164 -13.40 16.34 -7.74
C TYR A 164 -12.97 15.11 -6.95
N GLU A 165 -12.92 15.26 -5.64
CA GLU A 165 -12.65 14.16 -4.72
C GLU A 165 -13.61 13.00 -4.97
N ILE A 166 -13.07 11.78 -4.93
CA ILE A 166 -13.85 10.61 -5.30
C ILE A 166 -13.25 9.32 -4.74
N ARG A 167 -14.13 8.43 -4.27
CA ARG A 167 -13.81 7.01 -4.10
C ARG A 167 -14.07 6.25 -5.40
N ARG A 168 -13.11 5.43 -5.83
CA ARG A 168 -13.21 4.60 -7.04
C ARG A 168 -12.90 3.14 -6.71
N PRO A 169 -13.75 2.19 -7.16
CA PRO A 169 -13.39 0.80 -7.06
C PRO A 169 -12.31 0.47 -8.10
N ARG A 170 -11.51 -0.55 -7.81
CA ARG A 170 -10.74 -1.26 -8.83
C ARG A 170 -11.68 -1.97 -9.80
N ASP A 171 -11.17 -2.25 -11.00
CA ASP A 171 -11.91 -3.01 -12.01
C ASP A 171 -10.89 -3.71 -12.91
N PRO A 172 -10.41 -4.91 -12.50
CA PRO A 172 -9.45 -5.70 -13.28
C PRO A 172 -9.98 -6.04 -14.68
N ALA A 173 -11.29 -6.28 -14.82
CA ALA A 173 -11.92 -6.59 -16.10
C ALA A 173 -11.80 -5.43 -17.11
N ARG A 174 -11.65 -4.18 -16.62
CA ARG A 174 -11.38 -3.00 -17.45
C ARG A 174 -9.93 -2.54 -17.43
N ASN A 175 -9.02 -3.33 -16.85
CA ASN A 175 -7.63 -2.92 -16.62
C ASN A 175 -7.54 -1.55 -15.94
N ARG A 176 -8.46 -1.24 -15.01
CA ARG A 176 -8.56 0.10 -14.43
C ARG A 176 -7.28 0.46 -13.68
N LYS A 177 -6.74 1.63 -13.98
CA LYS A 177 -5.58 2.22 -13.32
C LYS A 177 -5.71 3.73 -13.27
N TRP A 178 -4.85 4.38 -12.49
CA TRP A 178 -4.84 5.83 -12.37
C TRP A 178 -3.52 6.42 -12.83
N ARG A 179 -3.52 7.71 -13.14
CA ARG A 179 -2.31 8.49 -13.42
C ARG A 179 -2.40 9.80 -12.67
N VAL A 180 -1.34 10.16 -11.95
CA VAL A 180 -1.12 11.52 -11.47
C VAL A 180 -0.06 12.15 -12.37
N GLU A 181 -0.41 13.25 -13.01
CA GLU A 181 0.51 13.97 -13.91
C GLU A 181 0.51 15.46 -13.63
N ASN A 182 1.65 16.09 -13.81
CA ASN A 182 1.79 17.53 -13.70
C ASN A 182 1.45 18.18 -15.05
N THR A 183 0.43 19.03 -15.07
CA THR A 183 -0.13 19.59 -16.31
C THR A 183 0.77 20.61 -16.99
N ALA A 184 1.71 21.22 -16.25
CA ALA A 184 2.68 22.16 -16.82
C ALA A 184 3.84 21.45 -17.54
N THR A 185 4.17 20.21 -17.14
CA THR A 185 5.34 19.47 -17.64
C THR A 185 5.00 18.22 -18.45
N GLY A 186 3.78 17.68 -18.31
CA GLY A 186 3.34 16.44 -18.94
C GLY A 186 3.96 15.16 -18.33
N GLN A 187 4.79 15.30 -17.30
CA GLN A 187 5.40 14.21 -16.56
C GLN A 187 4.39 13.65 -15.55
N GLY A 188 4.45 12.35 -15.25
CA GLY A 188 3.53 11.74 -14.31
C GLY A 188 3.93 10.35 -13.88
N TYR A 189 3.09 9.73 -13.09
CA TYR A 189 3.20 8.35 -12.66
C TYR A 189 1.85 7.64 -12.83
N ASP A 190 1.87 6.47 -13.47
CA ASP A 190 0.76 5.52 -13.43
C ASP A 190 0.75 4.80 -12.08
N ILE A 191 -0.43 4.63 -11.49
CA ILE A 191 -0.71 3.78 -10.32
C ILE A 191 -1.42 2.55 -10.85
N ILE A 192 -0.68 1.44 -10.96
CA ILE A 192 -1.15 0.20 -11.54
C ILE A 192 -1.44 -0.78 -10.40
N PRO A 193 -2.70 -1.22 -10.22
CA PRO A 193 -3.00 -2.25 -9.24
C PRO A 193 -2.14 -3.50 -9.39
N GLY A 194 -1.73 -4.08 -8.26
CA GLY A 194 -1.19 -5.43 -8.23
C GLY A 194 -2.25 -6.46 -8.62
N ALA A 195 -1.81 -7.60 -9.15
CA ALA A 195 -2.71 -8.69 -9.53
C ALA A 195 -3.42 -9.30 -8.31
N ASP A 196 -2.75 -9.26 -7.15
CA ASP A 196 -3.20 -9.85 -5.89
C ASP A 196 -3.89 -8.83 -4.97
N ASP A 197 -4.03 -7.57 -5.41
CA ASP A 197 -4.69 -6.52 -4.64
C ASP A 197 -6.21 -6.63 -4.84
N GLY A 198 -6.86 -7.56 -4.14
CA GLY A 198 -8.27 -7.91 -4.28
C GLY A 198 -9.22 -6.70 -4.30
N VAL A 199 -10.43 -6.84 -4.83
CA VAL A 199 -11.38 -5.73 -5.01
C VAL A 199 -12.34 -5.63 -3.82
N ALA A 200 -12.47 -4.44 -3.21
CA ALA A 200 -13.24 -4.21 -1.99
C ALA A 200 -14.68 -4.72 -2.11
N THR A 201 -15.39 -4.34 -3.18
CA THR A 201 -16.81 -4.68 -3.38
C THR A 201 -17.08 -6.16 -3.65
N THR A 202 -16.05 -6.93 -3.94
CA THR A 202 -16.13 -8.39 -4.11
C THR A 202 -15.39 -9.13 -3.01
N SER A 203 -14.89 -8.43 -1.99
CA SER A 203 -14.27 -9.04 -0.83
C SER A 203 -15.32 -9.85 -0.05
N PRO A 204 -14.99 -11.04 0.48
CA PRO A 204 -15.96 -11.87 1.21
C PRO A 204 -16.56 -11.17 2.44
N ASP A 205 -15.86 -10.19 2.99
CA ASP A 205 -16.24 -9.42 4.17
C ASP A 205 -16.80 -8.02 3.86
N TRP A 206 -17.15 -7.75 2.59
CA TRP A 206 -17.84 -6.52 2.20
C TRP A 206 -19.07 -6.26 3.11
N PRO A 207 -19.26 -5.03 3.66
CA PRO A 207 -18.63 -3.76 3.27
C PRO A 207 -17.38 -3.33 4.07
N PHE A 208 -16.79 -4.20 4.88
CA PHE A 208 -15.67 -3.85 5.78
C PHE A 208 -14.48 -3.11 5.14
N PRO A 209 -13.94 -3.51 3.95
CA PRO A 209 -12.84 -2.79 3.31
C PRO A 209 -13.18 -1.36 2.86
N SER A 210 -14.45 -0.97 2.84
CA SER A 210 -14.96 0.36 2.49
C SER A 210 -14.69 0.84 1.04
N GLY A 211 -13.64 0.39 0.36
CA GLY A 211 -13.30 0.76 -1.01
C GLY A 211 -11.86 0.47 -1.39
N ASP A 212 -11.51 0.77 -2.65
CA ASP A 212 -10.18 0.48 -3.19
C ASP A 212 -9.28 1.72 -3.30
N VAL A 213 -9.81 2.84 -3.84
CA VAL A 213 -9.02 4.05 -4.05
C VAL A 213 -9.81 5.28 -3.69
N TRP A 214 -9.20 6.20 -2.94
CA TRP A 214 -9.71 7.55 -2.70
C TRP A 214 -8.74 8.56 -3.28
N ILE A 215 -9.29 9.49 -4.05
CA ILE A 215 -8.55 10.58 -4.66
C ILE A 215 -9.06 11.83 -3.96
N VAL A 216 -8.22 12.41 -3.10
CA VAL A 216 -8.62 13.54 -2.25
C VAL A 216 -7.67 14.71 -2.45
N ARG A 217 -8.14 15.92 -2.11
CA ARG A 217 -7.27 17.08 -2.08
C ARG A 217 -6.40 17.00 -0.83
N TYR A 218 -5.12 17.38 -0.94
CA TYR A 218 -4.24 17.37 0.23
C TYR A 218 -4.79 18.25 1.37
N ARG A 219 -4.88 17.65 2.56
CA ARG A 219 -4.99 18.33 3.85
C ARG A 219 -3.91 17.77 4.78
N GLY A 220 -3.20 18.65 5.47
CA GLY A 220 -2.04 18.26 6.30
C GLY A 220 -2.38 17.40 7.51
N SER A 221 -3.62 17.45 7.99
CA SER A 221 -4.11 16.62 9.11
C SER A 221 -4.54 15.22 8.70
N GLU A 222 -4.79 14.97 7.41
CA GLU A 222 -5.26 13.68 6.89
C GLU A 222 -4.06 12.74 6.67
N ILE A 223 -3.39 12.38 7.76
CA ILE A 223 -2.20 11.50 7.76
C ILE A 223 -2.57 10.04 8.02
N ASP A 224 -3.57 9.85 8.88
CA ASP A 224 -4.35 8.66 9.19
C ASP A 224 -5.81 9.12 9.42
N ASP A 225 -6.74 8.22 9.72
CA ASP A 225 -8.15 8.56 10.01
C ASP A 225 -8.42 8.80 11.51
N GLY A 226 -7.38 8.94 12.33
CA GLY A 226 -7.48 9.26 13.76
C GLY A 226 -8.00 8.12 14.66
N VAL A 227 -8.17 6.91 14.12
CA VAL A 227 -8.65 5.75 14.87
C VAL A 227 -7.53 5.16 15.74
N VAL A 228 -7.87 4.82 16.99
CA VAL A 228 -6.96 4.15 17.92
C VAL A 228 -6.73 2.71 17.48
N ALA A 229 -5.46 2.29 17.38
CA ALA A 229 -5.13 0.89 17.14
C ALA A 229 -5.80 -0.01 18.20
N VAL A 230 -6.29 -1.18 17.78
CA VAL A 230 -7.08 -2.18 18.53
C VAL A 230 -8.47 -1.77 19.01
N GLY A 231 -9.03 -0.63 18.59
CA GLY A 231 -10.38 -0.19 18.97
C GLY A 231 -11.31 0.14 17.79
N PRO A 232 -12.64 0.17 18.01
CA PRO A 232 -13.58 0.63 16.99
C PRO A 232 -13.50 2.14 16.77
N PRO A 233 -13.89 2.65 15.59
CA PRO A 233 -14.30 1.88 14.40
C PRO A 233 -13.11 1.13 13.79
N TYR A 234 -13.32 -0.09 13.29
CA TYR A 234 -12.22 -0.91 12.77
C TYR A 234 -11.97 -0.64 11.28
N GLU A 235 -13.03 -0.31 10.55
CA GLU A 235 -13.02 0.07 9.14
C GLU A 235 -12.20 1.35 8.90
N ALA A 236 -11.73 1.53 7.67
CA ALA A 236 -11.02 2.75 7.27
C ALA A 236 -12.01 3.92 7.09
N GLY A 237 -11.82 5.01 7.81
CA GLY A 237 -12.68 6.20 7.82
C GLY A 237 -12.53 7.15 6.62
N LEU A 238 -11.99 6.67 5.49
CA LEU A 238 -11.54 7.50 4.36
C LEU A 238 -12.67 8.21 3.61
N ASP A 239 -13.90 7.68 3.65
CA ASP A 239 -15.07 8.29 3.00
C ASP A 239 -15.39 9.68 3.57
N THR A 240 -14.99 9.96 4.81
CA THR A 240 -15.25 11.27 5.47
C THR A 240 -14.51 12.43 4.81
N TRP A 241 -13.44 12.16 4.06
CA TRP A 241 -12.66 13.18 3.35
C TRP A 241 -13.17 13.44 1.94
N VAL A 242 -14.07 12.62 1.41
CA VAL A 242 -14.68 12.86 0.10
C VAL A 242 -15.86 13.81 0.27
N ASN A 243 -15.59 15.12 0.28
CA ASN A 243 -16.59 16.15 0.56
C ASN A 243 -16.89 17.05 -0.66
N GLY A 244 -16.35 16.70 -1.83
CA GLY A 244 -16.64 17.33 -3.11
C GLY A 244 -15.69 18.47 -3.48
N GLU A 245 -14.54 18.59 -2.81
CA GLU A 245 -13.54 19.57 -3.24
C GLU A 245 -13.02 19.29 -4.65
N SER A 246 -12.58 20.36 -5.32
CA SER A 246 -11.89 20.19 -6.59
C SER A 246 -10.44 19.75 -6.36
N ILE A 247 -10.02 18.72 -7.10
CA ILE A 247 -8.65 18.20 -7.14
C ILE A 247 -7.90 18.61 -8.42
N GLN A 248 -8.51 19.45 -9.26
CA GLN A 248 -7.93 19.82 -10.55
C GLN A 248 -6.77 20.81 -10.40
N ASN A 249 -5.57 20.44 -10.86
CA ASN A 249 -4.34 21.24 -10.74
C ASN A 249 -4.02 21.61 -9.28
N LYS A 250 -4.38 20.73 -8.34
CA LYS A 250 -4.16 20.90 -6.90
C LYS A 250 -3.11 19.91 -6.41
N ASP A 251 -2.76 20.08 -5.15
CA ASP A 251 -2.08 19.07 -4.36
C ASP A 251 -3.06 17.92 -4.05
N VAL A 252 -2.64 16.69 -4.34
CA VAL A 252 -3.52 15.51 -4.37
C VAL A 252 -2.88 14.34 -3.65
N VAL A 253 -3.70 13.70 -2.83
CA VAL A 253 -3.33 12.47 -2.12
C VAL A 253 -4.16 11.34 -2.68
N ILE A 254 -3.49 10.22 -2.98
CA ILE A 254 -4.14 8.98 -3.36
C ILE A 254 -4.06 8.03 -2.18
N TRP A 255 -5.21 7.67 -1.64
CA TRP A 255 -5.32 6.53 -0.74
C TRP A 255 -5.58 5.29 -1.55
N TYR A 256 -4.76 4.26 -1.38
CA TYR A 256 -4.84 3.01 -2.12
C TYR A 256 -4.98 1.86 -1.12
N GLY A 257 -6.15 1.22 -1.08
CA GLY A 257 -6.39 -0.01 -0.32
C GLY A 257 -5.97 -1.24 -1.12
N ALA A 258 -5.37 -2.24 -0.51
CA ALA A 258 -5.23 -3.59 -1.06
C ALA A 258 -5.84 -4.61 -0.09
N HIS A 259 -6.58 -5.56 -0.65
CA HIS A 259 -7.37 -6.51 0.13
C HIS A 259 -6.91 -7.94 -0.16
N PHE A 260 -6.64 -8.70 0.89
CA PHE A 260 -6.16 -10.06 0.81
C PHE A 260 -6.97 -10.96 1.75
N THR A 261 -7.26 -12.19 1.33
CA THR A 261 -7.97 -13.18 2.14
C THR A 261 -7.06 -14.35 2.43
N HIS A 262 -6.83 -14.62 3.71
CA HIS A 262 -6.09 -15.78 4.17
C HIS A 262 -7.07 -16.92 4.48
N ASP A 263 -6.92 -18.02 3.76
CA ASP A 263 -7.68 -19.25 3.97
C ASP A 263 -6.73 -20.46 4.02
N VAL A 264 -6.41 -20.87 5.24
CA VAL A 264 -5.42 -21.92 5.53
C VAL A 264 -5.81 -23.28 4.92
N ALA A 265 -7.10 -23.54 4.69
CA ALA A 265 -7.54 -24.78 4.05
C ALA A 265 -7.13 -24.86 2.56
N HIS A 266 -6.83 -23.72 1.96
CA HIS A 266 -6.49 -23.58 0.54
C HIS A 266 -5.03 -23.15 0.29
N GLU A 267 -4.21 -23.04 1.35
CA GLU A 267 -2.78 -22.74 1.22
C GLU A 267 -1.91 -24.00 1.30
N PRO A 268 -0.90 -24.16 0.43
CA PRO A 268 0.12 -25.19 0.57
C PRO A 268 0.80 -25.11 1.95
N ALA A 269 1.04 -26.26 2.58
CA ALA A 269 1.79 -26.32 3.83
C ALA A 269 3.19 -25.68 3.63
N GLY A 270 3.52 -24.68 4.46
CA GLY A 270 4.81 -23.98 4.42
C GLY A 270 4.89 -22.76 3.49
N SER A 271 3.81 -22.36 2.80
CA SER A 271 3.73 -21.08 2.10
C SER A 271 2.90 -20.06 2.90
N HIS A 272 3.44 -19.60 4.02
CA HIS A 272 2.77 -18.60 4.86
C HIS A 272 3.23 -17.20 4.47
N GLY A 273 2.63 -16.65 3.42
CA GLY A 273 3.03 -15.34 2.95
C GLY A 273 2.32 -14.87 1.71
N HIS A 274 1.70 -13.71 1.79
CA HIS A 274 1.14 -13.01 0.63
C HIS A 274 1.62 -11.59 0.60
N ILE A 275 1.87 -11.07 -0.61
CA ILE A 275 2.34 -9.72 -0.82
C ILE A 275 1.35 -9.01 -1.74
N VAL A 276 0.90 -7.84 -1.31
CA VAL A 276 0.06 -6.94 -2.11
C VAL A 276 0.76 -5.59 -2.30
N GLY A 277 0.32 -4.83 -3.29
CA GLY A 277 0.65 -3.43 -3.44
C GLY A 277 0.77 -2.97 -4.89
N PRO A 278 0.48 -1.69 -5.16
CA PRO A 278 0.46 -1.15 -6.50
C PRO A 278 1.87 -1.00 -7.08
N THR A 279 1.96 -0.89 -8.40
CA THR A 279 3.19 -0.47 -9.08
C THR A 279 3.04 0.97 -9.55
N LEU A 280 3.96 1.84 -9.12
CA LEU A 280 4.03 3.23 -9.56
C LEU A 280 5.04 3.35 -10.69
N LYS A 281 4.60 3.66 -11.90
CA LYS A 281 5.46 3.68 -13.09
C LYS A 281 5.57 5.08 -13.68
N PRO A 282 6.79 5.59 -13.94
CA PRO A 282 6.95 6.92 -14.53
C PRO A 282 6.36 6.98 -15.95
N VAL A 283 5.86 8.16 -16.29
CA VAL A 283 5.27 8.51 -17.58
C VAL A 283 5.89 9.84 -18.02
N ASN A 284 6.46 9.85 -19.23
CA ASN A 284 7.09 11.04 -19.83
C ASN A 284 8.13 11.73 -18.91
N TRP A 285 8.94 10.97 -18.15
CA TRP A 285 9.82 11.50 -17.10
C TRP A 285 11.16 12.10 -17.57
#